data_AF-A0AA42S561-F1
#
_entry.id   AF-A0AA42S561-F1
#
_cell.length_a   1.000
_cell.length_b   1.000
_cell.length_c   1.000
_cell.angle_alpha   90.00
_cell.angle_beta   90.00
_cell.angle_gamma   90.00
#
_symmetry.space_group_name_H-M   'P 1'
#
loop_
_entity.id
_entity.type
_entity.pdbx_description
1 polymer ?
#
loop_
_entity_poly.entity_id
_entity_poly.type
_entity_poly.pdbx_seq_one_letter_code
_entity_poly.pdbx_strand_id
1 'polypeptide(L)'
;MDDDLQRKLRPLRERIDALDAQILDLLSQRASAALEVGEAKHAAQADGPVLRPEREAEVIRRLQQINPGPFPNAGVASVWTEIISACRGLERGMTVAYLGPQGSFSEQAALEHFGHAVQKLPCVSFDEVFRAVEAGQADVGMVPVENSTEGAVNRSLDLLLNTPLTILGERSLVIRHCLMSQSGGMEGIKTISAHPQALAQCQGWLTRNYPDVDRV
;
A
#
# COMPACT_ATOMS: atom_id res chain seq x y z
N MET A 1 5.15 19.99 38.62
CA MET A 1 4.30 18.95 38.00
C MET A 1 5.04 18.28 36.82
N ASP A 2 5.90 19.01 36.11
CA ASP A 2 6.72 18.49 35.00
C ASP A 2 7.85 17.53 35.46
N ASP A 3 8.57 17.83 36.55
CA ASP A 3 9.68 17.00 37.05
C ASP A 3 9.29 15.57 37.47
N ASP A 4 8.14 15.38 38.12
CA ASP A 4 7.71 14.03 38.56
C ASP A 4 7.25 13.18 37.37
N LEU A 5 6.64 13.80 36.37
CA LEU A 5 6.29 13.14 35.11
C LEU A 5 7.57 12.76 34.34
N GLN A 6 8.53 13.68 34.21
CA GLN A 6 9.81 13.39 33.55
C GLN A 6 10.57 12.26 34.25
N ARG A 7 10.59 12.23 35.58
CA ARG A 7 11.23 11.16 36.35
C ARG A 7 10.58 9.80 36.11
N LYS A 8 9.25 9.75 35.93
CA LYS A 8 8.51 8.51 35.60
C LYS A 8 8.68 8.10 34.15
N LEU A 9 8.76 9.05 33.21
CA LEU A 9 8.89 8.77 31.78
C LEU A 9 10.29 8.32 31.38
N ARG A 10 11.34 8.84 32.02
CA ARG A 10 12.73 8.53 31.68
C ARG A 10 13.05 7.02 31.61
N PRO A 11 12.79 6.20 32.65
CA PRO A 11 13.07 4.77 32.58
C PRO A 11 12.23 4.03 31.53
N LEU A 12 11.03 4.53 31.22
CA LEU A 12 10.19 3.96 30.15
C LEU A 12 10.78 4.24 28.77
N ARG A 13 11.32 5.44 28.55
CA ARG A 13 12.01 5.81 27.30
C ARG A 13 13.29 5.01 27.12
N GLU A 14 14.13 4.92 28.15
CA GLU A 14 15.35 4.10 28.12
C GLU A 14 15.03 2.63 27.81
N ARG A 15 13.91 2.10 28.32
CA ARG A 15 13.42 0.77 27.96
C ARG A 15 12.97 0.67 26.50
N ILE A 16 12.28 1.69 25.97
CA ILE A 16 11.88 1.75 24.55
C ILE A 16 13.11 1.75 23.66
N ASP A 17 14.09 2.61 23.94
CA ASP A 17 15.33 2.72 23.16
C ASP A 17 16.09 1.37 23.11
N ALA A 18 16.14 0.66 24.24
CA ALA A 18 16.76 -0.66 24.32
C ALA A 18 15.98 -1.74 23.54
N LEU A 19 14.65 -1.63 23.46
CA LEU A 19 13.82 -2.52 22.64
C LEU A 19 13.98 -2.19 21.15
N ASP A 20 14.02 -0.92 20.78
CA ASP A 20 14.21 -0.48 19.40
C ASP A 20 15.57 -0.93 18.84
N ALA A 21 16.63 -0.88 19.66
CA ALA A 21 17.93 -1.44 19.28
C ALA A 21 17.86 -2.95 18.99
N GLN A 22 17.11 -3.71 19.79
CA GLN A 22 16.90 -5.15 19.57
C GLN A 22 16.04 -5.42 18.32
N ILE A 23 15.01 -4.59 18.09
CA ILE A 23 14.19 -4.68 16.88
C ILE A 23 15.06 -4.45 15.64
N LEU A 24 15.89 -3.41 15.64
CA LEU A 24 16.78 -3.11 14.52
C LEU A 24 17.78 -4.24 14.24
N ASP A 25 18.35 -4.83 15.28
CA ASP A 25 19.25 -5.98 15.16
C ASP A 25 18.52 -7.18 14.54
N LEU A 26 17.33 -7.52 15.03
CA LEU A 26 16.50 -8.60 14.47
C LEU A 26 16.07 -8.34 13.02
N LEU A 27 15.77 -7.09 12.66
CA LEU A 27 15.48 -6.70 11.28
C LEU A 27 16.69 -6.88 10.37
N SER A 28 17.87 -6.53 10.86
CA SER A 28 19.14 -6.70 10.13
C SER A 28 19.44 -8.18 9.91
N GLN A 29 19.28 -9.01 10.94
CA GLN A 29 19.42 -10.48 10.82
C GLN A 29 18.42 -11.07 9.81
N ARG A 30 17.16 -10.61 9.83
CA ARG A 30 16.14 -11.01 8.86
C ARG A 30 16.53 -10.63 7.43
N ALA A 31 17.08 -9.43 7.24
CA ALA A 31 17.53 -8.97 5.92
C ALA A 31 18.69 -9.83 5.40
N SER A 32 19.66 -10.19 6.24
CA SER A 32 20.73 -11.12 5.87
C SER A 32 20.17 -12.49 5.44
N ALA A 33 19.21 -13.03 6.19
CA ALA A 33 18.57 -14.29 5.83
C ALA A 33 17.82 -14.21 4.48
N ALA A 34 17.21 -13.07 4.14
CA ALA A 34 16.59 -12.86 2.84
C ALA A 34 17.63 -12.87 1.71
N LEU A 35 18.78 -12.18 1.90
CA LEU A 35 19.88 -12.19 0.95
C LEU A 35 20.42 -13.61 0.72
N GLU A 36 20.65 -14.38 1.78
CA GLU A 36 21.10 -15.78 1.68
C GLU A 36 20.09 -16.65 0.91
N VAL A 37 18.79 -16.43 1.10
CA VAL A 37 17.74 -17.11 0.33
C VAL A 37 17.80 -16.71 -1.16
N GLY A 38 18.03 -15.43 -1.46
CA GLY A 38 18.23 -14.95 -2.82
C GLY A 38 19.44 -15.60 -3.49
N GLU A 39 20.58 -15.64 -2.81
CA GLU A 39 21.81 -16.29 -3.28
C GLU A 39 21.62 -17.78 -3.56
N ALA A 40 20.94 -18.49 -2.65
CA ALA A 40 20.66 -19.92 -2.81
C ALA A 40 19.78 -20.21 -4.03
N LYS A 41 18.78 -19.37 -4.31
CA LYS A 41 17.92 -19.51 -5.50
C LYS A 41 18.71 -19.28 -6.80
N HIS A 42 19.54 -18.24 -6.82
CA HIS A 42 20.43 -17.95 -7.96
C HIS A 42 21.40 -19.10 -8.22
N ALA A 43 22.05 -19.63 -7.17
CA ALA A 43 22.98 -20.75 -7.28
C ALA A 43 22.31 -22.03 -7.78
N ALA A 44 21.06 -22.26 -7.40
CA ALA A 44 20.29 -23.44 -7.82
C ALA A 44 19.69 -23.34 -9.24
N GLN A 45 19.89 -22.21 -9.96
CA GLN A 45 19.15 -21.88 -11.20
C GLN A 45 17.64 -22.07 -11.05
N ALA A 46 17.13 -21.90 -9.82
CA ALA A 46 15.72 -21.99 -9.54
C ALA A 46 15.11 -20.66 -9.97
N ASP A 47 14.67 -20.59 -11.23
CA ASP A 47 14.01 -19.43 -11.86
C ASP A 47 12.57 -19.26 -11.33
N GLY A 48 12.41 -19.42 -10.02
CA GLY A 48 11.15 -19.20 -9.34
C GLY A 48 10.86 -17.70 -9.22
N PRO A 49 9.59 -17.28 -9.26
CA PRO A 49 9.24 -15.88 -9.15
C PRO A 49 9.78 -15.30 -7.82
N VAL A 50 10.47 -14.15 -7.93
CA VAL A 50 10.98 -13.36 -6.78
C VAL A 50 9.81 -12.92 -5.89
N LEU A 51 8.67 -12.61 -6.51
CA LEU A 51 7.43 -12.23 -5.83
C LEU A 51 6.53 -13.44 -5.63
N ARG A 52 6.16 -13.71 -4.36
CA ARG A 52 5.15 -14.73 -3.99
C ARG A 52 4.16 -14.14 -2.98
N PRO A 53 3.14 -13.41 -3.46
CA PRO A 53 2.21 -12.70 -2.58
C PRO A 53 1.48 -13.66 -1.64
N GLU A 54 1.20 -14.90 -2.06
CA GLU A 54 0.59 -15.92 -1.23
C GLU A 54 1.46 -16.25 0.00
N ARG A 55 2.78 -16.29 -0.16
CA ARG A 55 3.72 -16.57 0.93
C ARG A 55 3.82 -15.40 1.90
N GLU A 56 3.84 -14.18 1.38
CA GLU A 56 3.87 -12.96 2.19
C GLU A 56 2.60 -12.85 3.05
N ALA A 57 1.43 -13.10 2.44
CA ALA A 57 0.15 -13.13 3.13
C ALA A 57 0.08 -14.23 4.21
N GLU A 58 0.63 -15.41 3.94
CA GLU A 58 0.72 -16.50 4.92
C GLU A 58 1.57 -16.11 6.13
N VAL A 59 2.73 -15.48 5.91
CA VAL A 59 3.61 -15.01 6.99
C VAL A 59 2.88 -14.02 7.88
N ILE A 60 2.21 -13.02 7.29
CA ILE A 60 1.45 -12.01 8.04
C ILE A 60 0.31 -12.66 8.83
N ARG A 61 -0.47 -13.55 8.19
CA ARG A 61 -1.57 -14.26 8.85
C ARG A 61 -1.08 -15.08 10.04
N ARG A 62 0.02 -15.82 9.88
CA ARG A 62 0.64 -16.61 10.96
C ARG A 62 1.03 -15.71 12.12
N LEU A 63 1.67 -14.57 11.85
CA LEU A 63 2.10 -13.62 12.88
C LEU A 63 0.91 -13.01 13.63
N GLN A 64 -0.17 -12.69 12.95
CA GLN A 64 -1.41 -12.20 13.58
C GLN A 64 -2.07 -13.26 14.49
N GLN A 65 -1.97 -14.55 14.14
CA GLN A 65 -2.50 -15.64 14.96
C GLN A 65 -1.72 -15.86 16.25
N ILE A 66 -0.39 -15.67 16.21
CA ILE A 66 0.47 -15.86 17.38
C ILE A 66 0.73 -14.56 18.15
N ASN A 67 0.16 -13.43 17.71
CA ASN A 67 0.35 -12.13 18.34
C ASN A 67 -0.32 -12.09 19.72
N PRO A 68 0.45 -12.00 20.83
CA PRO A 68 -0.12 -12.00 22.18
C PRO A 68 -0.75 -10.65 22.57
N GLY A 69 -0.60 -9.61 21.75
CA GLY A 69 -0.89 -8.22 22.14
C GLY A 69 0.21 -7.64 23.04
N PRO A 70 0.15 -6.33 23.39
CA PRO A 70 -0.91 -5.36 23.08
C PRO A 70 -0.81 -4.73 21.68
N PHE A 71 0.19 -5.09 20.89
CA PHE A 71 0.34 -4.57 19.52
C PHE A 71 -0.83 -5.02 18.63
N PRO A 72 -1.49 -4.13 17.88
CA PRO A 72 -2.69 -4.48 17.12
C PRO A 72 -2.37 -5.33 15.89
N ASN A 73 -3.27 -6.26 15.52
CA ASN A 73 -3.10 -7.11 14.33
C ASN A 73 -3.02 -6.31 13.01
N ALA A 74 -3.69 -5.16 12.93
CA ALA A 74 -3.55 -4.25 11.80
C ALA A 74 -2.13 -3.65 11.74
N GLY A 75 -1.52 -3.39 12.90
CA GLY A 75 -0.12 -2.98 13.02
C GLY A 75 0.83 -4.08 12.56
N VAL A 76 0.57 -5.34 12.93
CA VAL A 76 1.35 -6.50 12.46
C VAL A 76 1.35 -6.58 10.94
N ALA A 77 0.18 -6.47 10.30
CA ALA A 77 0.10 -6.48 8.84
C ALA A 77 0.91 -5.35 8.21
N SER A 78 0.75 -4.12 8.71
CA SER A 78 1.42 -2.95 8.15
C SER A 78 2.94 -3.02 8.31
N VAL A 79 3.42 -3.31 9.52
CA VAL A 79 4.86 -3.38 9.82
C VAL A 79 5.52 -4.51 9.03
N TRP A 80 4.94 -5.71 9.00
CA TRP A 80 5.54 -6.82 8.27
C TRP A 80 5.48 -6.65 6.76
N THR A 81 4.47 -5.97 6.21
CA THR A 81 4.45 -5.61 4.78
C THR A 81 5.65 -4.74 4.43
N GLU A 82 5.97 -3.73 5.23
CA GLU A 82 7.14 -2.87 5.01
C GLU A 82 8.46 -3.61 5.20
N ILE A 83 8.57 -4.45 6.23
CA ILE A 83 9.77 -5.26 6.45
C ILE A 83 10.01 -6.25 5.30
N ILE A 84 8.94 -6.87 4.78
CA ILE A 84 9.03 -7.74 3.60
C ILE A 84 9.43 -6.93 2.36
N SER A 85 8.79 -5.78 2.14
CA SER A 85 9.07 -4.87 1.02
C SER A 85 10.53 -4.43 1.00
N ALA A 86 11.05 -3.99 2.15
CA ALA A 86 12.44 -3.57 2.30
C ALA A 86 13.42 -4.71 1.99
N CYS A 87 13.19 -5.91 2.52
CA CYS A 87 14.06 -7.06 2.26
C CYS A 87 14.01 -7.49 0.78
N ARG A 88 12.83 -7.51 0.16
CA ARG A 88 12.70 -7.84 -1.27
C ARG A 88 13.47 -6.84 -2.14
N GLY A 89 13.42 -5.55 -1.78
CA GLY A 89 14.17 -4.50 -2.46
C GLY A 89 15.69 -4.67 -2.41
N LEU A 90 16.23 -5.41 -1.43
CA LEU A 90 17.66 -5.74 -1.37
C LEU A 90 18.05 -6.83 -2.39
N GLU A 91 17.16 -7.78 -2.68
CA GLU A 91 17.39 -8.83 -3.67
C GLU A 91 17.28 -8.27 -5.09
N ARG A 92 16.15 -7.60 -5.39
CA ARG A 92 15.88 -6.99 -6.69
C ARG A 92 14.83 -5.89 -6.54
N GLY A 93 15.08 -4.73 -7.15
CA GLY A 93 14.08 -3.66 -7.23
C GLY A 93 12.85 -4.13 -8.00
N MET A 94 11.65 -3.85 -7.46
CA MET A 94 10.37 -4.22 -8.06
C MET A 94 9.63 -2.97 -8.54
N THR A 95 9.23 -2.96 -9.81
CA THR A 95 8.46 -1.89 -10.43
C THR A 95 6.99 -2.25 -10.49
N VAL A 96 6.13 -1.39 -9.93
CA VAL A 96 4.67 -1.55 -9.92
C VAL A 96 4.04 -0.49 -10.80
N ALA A 97 3.39 -0.93 -11.89
CA ALA A 97 2.56 -0.08 -12.73
C ALA A 97 1.17 0.10 -12.12
N TYR A 98 0.61 1.31 -12.18
CA TYR A 98 -0.73 1.59 -11.67
C TYR A 98 -1.39 2.76 -12.42
N LEU A 99 -2.72 2.86 -12.35
CA LEU A 99 -3.43 4.02 -12.89
C LEU A 99 -3.14 5.27 -12.05
N GLY A 100 -2.41 6.22 -12.64
CA GLY A 100 -2.08 7.49 -12.02
C GLY A 100 -3.27 8.48 -11.96
N PRO A 101 -3.00 9.74 -11.58
CA PRO A 101 -1.69 10.28 -11.19
C PRO A 101 -1.26 9.81 -9.78
N GLN A 102 -0.11 10.29 -9.33
CA GLN A 102 0.30 10.17 -7.93
C GLN A 102 -0.81 10.70 -6.99
N GLY A 103 -1.05 10.01 -5.89
CA GLY A 103 -2.13 10.26 -4.95
C GLY A 103 -3.44 9.53 -5.29
N SER A 104 -3.48 8.74 -6.36
CA SER A 104 -4.68 7.95 -6.70
C SER A 104 -4.88 6.78 -5.73
N PHE A 105 -6.12 6.28 -5.65
CA PHE A 105 -6.41 5.06 -4.90
C PHE A 105 -5.68 3.83 -5.46
N SER A 106 -5.32 3.82 -6.74
CA SER A 106 -4.51 2.76 -7.33
C SER A 106 -3.06 2.81 -6.85
N GLU A 107 -2.48 4.01 -6.67
CA GLU A 107 -1.17 4.14 -5.99
C GLU A 107 -1.26 3.66 -4.56
N GLN A 108 -2.31 4.06 -3.82
CA GLN A 108 -2.51 3.62 -2.44
C GLN A 108 -2.61 2.09 -2.36
N ALA A 109 -3.40 1.47 -3.24
CA ALA A 109 -3.54 0.00 -3.28
C ALA A 109 -2.20 -0.69 -3.59
N ALA A 110 -1.40 -0.13 -4.51
CA ALA A 110 -0.08 -0.64 -4.84
C ALA A 110 0.85 -0.60 -3.62
N LEU A 111 0.89 0.54 -2.92
CA LEU A 111 1.73 0.73 -1.73
C LEU A 111 1.27 -0.14 -0.55
N GLU A 112 -0.04 -0.26 -0.32
CA GLU A 112 -0.56 -1.11 0.76
C GLU A 112 -0.36 -2.60 0.53
N HIS A 113 -0.30 -3.04 -0.74
CA HIS A 113 -0.11 -4.45 -1.07
C HIS A 113 1.38 -4.83 -1.15
N PHE A 114 2.21 -3.98 -1.76
CA PHE A 114 3.62 -4.28 -2.01
C PHE A 114 4.60 -3.57 -1.05
N GLY A 115 4.12 -2.65 -0.21
CA GLY A 115 4.95 -1.79 0.63
C GLY A 115 5.69 -0.68 -0.15
N HIS A 116 6.42 0.17 0.58
CA HIS A 116 6.90 1.43 0.03
C HIS A 116 8.27 1.37 -0.66
N ALA A 117 8.99 0.24 -0.56
CA ALA A 117 10.30 0.10 -1.19
C ALA A 117 10.23 -0.14 -2.71
N VAL A 118 9.03 -0.17 -3.31
CA VAL A 118 8.83 -0.42 -4.74
C VAL A 118 9.09 0.81 -5.60
N GLN A 119 9.55 0.59 -6.82
CA GLN A 119 9.57 1.60 -7.86
C GLN A 119 8.16 1.79 -8.42
N LYS A 120 7.75 3.04 -8.57
CA LYS A 120 6.39 3.42 -8.95
C LYS A 120 6.34 3.82 -10.42
N LEU A 121 5.46 3.19 -11.21
CA LEU A 121 5.23 3.53 -12.60
C LEU A 121 3.78 4.00 -12.82
N PRO A 122 3.49 5.31 -12.68
CA PRO A 122 2.16 5.83 -12.96
C PRO A 122 1.87 5.78 -14.47
N CYS A 123 0.73 5.22 -14.83
CA CYS A 123 0.23 5.11 -16.20
C CYS A 123 -1.03 5.96 -16.38
N VAL A 124 -1.32 6.43 -17.60
CA VAL A 124 -2.50 7.28 -17.85
C VAL A 124 -3.78 6.48 -18.16
N SER A 125 -3.66 5.17 -18.34
CA SER A 125 -4.80 4.28 -18.63
C SER A 125 -4.54 2.85 -18.14
N PHE A 126 -5.60 2.05 -18.00
CA PHE A 126 -5.45 0.61 -17.71
C PHE A 126 -4.68 -0.10 -18.82
N ASP A 127 -4.94 0.22 -20.09
CA ASP A 127 -4.20 -0.31 -21.23
C ASP A 127 -2.68 -0.16 -21.09
N GLU A 128 -2.22 1.02 -20.64
CA GLU A 128 -0.80 1.27 -20.41
C GLU A 128 -0.24 0.45 -19.25
N VAL A 129 -1.02 0.24 -18.17
CA VAL A 129 -0.60 -0.62 -17.07
C VAL A 129 -0.34 -2.04 -17.57
N PHE A 130 -1.27 -2.60 -18.35
CA PHE A 130 -1.11 -3.95 -18.90
C PHE A 130 0.08 -4.03 -19.87
N ARG A 131 0.19 -3.06 -20.80
CA ARG A 131 1.31 -3.00 -21.74
C ARG A 131 2.66 -2.86 -21.04
N ALA A 132 2.75 -2.06 -19.98
CA ALA A 132 3.99 -1.90 -19.21
C ALA A 132 4.45 -3.22 -18.61
N VAL A 133 3.51 -4.05 -18.11
CA VAL A 133 3.83 -5.38 -17.58
C VAL A 133 4.18 -6.36 -18.70
N GLU A 134 3.39 -6.43 -19.77
CA GLU A 134 3.66 -7.32 -20.91
C GLU A 134 5.01 -7.03 -21.60
N ALA A 135 5.38 -5.75 -21.70
CA ALA A 135 6.64 -5.32 -22.28
C ALA A 135 7.84 -5.44 -21.31
N GLY A 136 7.62 -5.89 -20.07
CA GLY A 136 8.66 -6.02 -19.05
C GLY A 136 9.20 -4.68 -18.52
N GLN A 137 8.46 -3.57 -18.73
CA GLN A 137 8.79 -2.26 -18.14
C GLN A 137 8.39 -2.19 -16.65
N ALA A 138 7.40 -2.97 -16.24
CA ALA A 138 7.02 -3.18 -14.85
C ALA A 138 6.99 -4.68 -14.55
N ASP A 139 7.32 -5.05 -13.31
CA ASP A 139 7.26 -6.45 -12.87
C ASP A 139 5.80 -6.87 -12.59
N VAL A 140 4.97 -5.94 -12.11
CA VAL A 140 3.55 -6.16 -11.81
C VAL A 140 2.69 -4.92 -12.07
N GLY A 141 1.38 -5.13 -12.26
CA GLY A 141 0.38 -4.07 -12.42
C GLY A 141 -0.68 -4.12 -11.30
N MET A 142 -1.04 -2.95 -10.76
CA MET A 142 -2.15 -2.77 -9.82
C MET A 142 -3.32 -2.10 -10.54
N VAL A 143 -4.41 -2.84 -10.73
CA VAL A 143 -5.62 -2.36 -11.42
C VAL A 143 -6.87 -2.67 -10.61
N PRO A 144 -7.86 -1.77 -10.57
CA PRO A 144 -9.14 -2.05 -9.94
C PRO A 144 -9.94 -3.01 -10.83
N VAL A 145 -10.59 -4.00 -10.22
CA VAL A 145 -11.46 -4.97 -10.90
C VAL A 145 -12.93 -4.80 -10.52
N GLU A 146 -13.21 -4.26 -9.33
CA GLU A 146 -14.55 -4.02 -8.82
C GLU A 146 -14.57 -2.80 -7.90
N ASN A 147 -15.67 -2.05 -7.93
CA ASN A 147 -16.00 -1.00 -6.96
C ASN A 147 -17.38 -1.29 -6.38
N SER A 148 -17.52 -1.23 -5.05
CA SER A 148 -18.79 -1.46 -4.36
C SER A 148 -19.93 -0.50 -4.76
N THR A 149 -19.60 0.66 -5.35
CA THR A 149 -20.60 1.65 -5.79
C THR A 149 -20.98 1.51 -7.27
N GLU A 150 -20.05 1.13 -8.14
CA GLU A 150 -20.24 1.12 -9.60
C GLU A 150 -20.17 -0.28 -10.22
N GLY A 151 -19.91 -1.31 -9.41
CA GLY A 151 -19.77 -2.68 -9.86
C GLY A 151 -18.42 -2.95 -10.52
N ALA A 152 -18.42 -3.88 -11.47
CA ALA A 152 -17.21 -4.35 -12.13
C ALA A 152 -16.54 -3.27 -13.00
N VAL A 153 -15.21 -3.21 -12.95
CA VAL A 153 -14.40 -2.38 -13.84
C VAL A 153 -14.14 -3.17 -15.12
N ASN A 154 -15.12 -3.14 -16.03
CA ASN A 154 -15.13 -3.97 -17.25
C ASN A 154 -13.83 -3.87 -18.05
N ARG A 155 -13.22 -2.68 -18.17
CA ARG A 155 -12.00 -2.52 -18.95
C ARG A 155 -10.84 -3.35 -18.40
N SER A 156 -10.66 -3.43 -17.08
CA SER A 156 -9.63 -4.27 -16.47
C SER A 156 -9.91 -5.76 -16.71
N LEU A 157 -11.17 -6.18 -16.64
CA LEU A 157 -11.58 -7.57 -16.89
C LEU A 157 -11.36 -7.96 -18.36
N ASP A 158 -11.71 -7.07 -19.30
CA ASP A 158 -11.45 -7.27 -20.73
C ASP A 158 -9.96 -7.42 -21.00
N LEU A 159 -9.11 -6.59 -20.40
CA LEU A 159 -7.65 -6.66 -20.57
C LEU A 159 -7.08 -7.96 -19.97
N LEU A 160 -7.58 -8.43 -18.81
CA LEU A 160 -7.18 -9.71 -18.24
C LEU A 160 -7.52 -10.89 -19.15
N LEU A 161 -8.66 -10.85 -19.85
CA LEU A 161 -9.05 -11.91 -20.79
C LEU A 161 -8.23 -11.91 -22.09
N ASN A 162 -7.70 -10.75 -22.49
CA ASN A 162 -7.03 -10.56 -23.77
C ASN A 162 -5.50 -10.51 -23.69
N THR A 163 -4.91 -10.71 -22.50
CA THR A 163 -3.46 -10.72 -22.27
C THR A 163 -3.03 -12.05 -21.66
N PRO A 164 -1.76 -12.46 -21.77
CA PRO A 164 -1.24 -13.65 -21.12
C PRO A 164 -0.94 -13.43 -19.62
N LEU A 165 -1.25 -12.24 -19.08
CA LEU A 165 -0.97 -11.88 -17.70
C LEU A 165 -1.82 -12.70 -16.73
N THR A 166 -1.28 -12.97 -15.55
CA THR A 166 -1.95 -13.72 -14.49
C THR A 166 -2.12 -12.87 -13.23
N ILE A 167 -3.17 -13.17 -12.47
CA ILE A 167 -3.43 -12.49 -11.19
C ILE A 167 -2.55 -13.15 -10.12
N LEU A 168 -1.69 -12.36 -9.48
CA LEU A 168 -0.78 -12.82 -8.42
C LEU A 168 -1.32 -12.56 -7.01
N GLY A 169 -2.32 -11.70 -6.88
CA GLY A 169 -2.89 -11.32 -5.59
C GLY A 169 -4.00 -10.30 -5.73
N GLU A 170 -4.67 -10.02 -4.61
CA GLU A 170 -5.75 -9.04 -4.54
C GLU A 170 -5.61 -8.16 -3.28
N ARG A 171 -6.22 -6.98 -3.34
CA ARG A 171 -6.31 -6.06 -2.20
C ARG A 171 -7.63 -5.30 -2.24
N SER A 172 -8.37 -5.36 -1.14
CA SER A 172 -9.57 -4.53 -0.93
C SER A 172 -9.18 -3.23 -0.24
N LEU A 173 -9.56 -2.11 -0.84
CA LEU A 173 -9.29 -0.78 -0.30
C LEU A 173 -10.60 -0.11 0.16
N VAL A 174 -10.61 0.41 1.38
CA VAL A 174 -11.73 1.24 1.87
C VAL A 174 -11.52 2.67 1.38
N ILE A 175 -12.32 3.07 0.41
CA ILE A 175 -12.28 4.43 -0.15
C ILE A 175 -12.77 5.43 0.90
N ARG A 176 -11.91 6.41 1.21
CA ARG A 176 -12.23 7.53 2.10
C ARG A 176 -11.91 8.81 1.36
N HIS A 177 -12.95 9.62 1.14
CA HIS A 177 -12.79 10.95 0.58
C HIS A 177 -12.56 11.96 1.70
N CYS A 178 -11.60 12.87 1.47
CA CYS A 178 -11.31 13.97 2.38
C CYS A 178 -11.55 15.28 1.65
N LEU A 179 -12.36 16.17 2.24
CA LEU A 179 -12.48 17.54 1.77
C LEU A 179 -11.27 18.33 2.26
N MET A 180 -10.52 18.92 1.34
CA MET A 180 -9.27 19.64 1.65
C MET A 180 -9.36 21.09 1.16
N SER A 181 -8.85 22.01 1.95
CA SER A 181 -8.63 23.41 1.56
C SER A 181 -7.26 23.86 2.06
N GLN A 182 -6.71 24.92 1.45
CA GLN A 182 -5.39 25.45 1.85
C GLN A 182 -5.38 25.98 3.29
N SER A 183 -6.50 26.55 3.75
CA SER A 183 -6.63 27.12 5.09
C SER A 183 -7.09 26.09 6.14
N GLY A 184 -7.51 24.89 5.73
CA GLY A 184 -8.21 23.92 6.58
C GLY A 184 -9.65 24.31 6.92
N GLY A 185 -10.13 25.47 6.46
CA GLY A 185 -11.50 25.95 6.64
C GLY A 185 -12.26 26.11 5.31
N MET A 186 -13.56 26.38 5.39
CA MET A 186 -14.45 26.57 4.23
C MET A 186 -14.86 28.02 4.00
N GLU A 187 -14.33 28.94 4.80
CA GLU A 187 -14.59 30.37 4.65
C GLU A 187 -14.07 30.88 3.30
N GLY A 188 -14.93 31.54 2.54
CA GLY A 188 -14.60 32.10 1.22
C GLY A 188 -14.49 31.08 0.08
N ILE A 189 -14.72 29.79 0.33
CA ILE A 189 -14.72 28.76 -0.72
C ILE A 189 -15.97 28.89 -1.59
N LYS A 190 -15.78 29.02 -2.91
CA LYS A 190 -16.86 29.15 -3.90
C LYS A 190 -17.16 27.87 -4.66
N THR A 191 -16.17 26.98 -4.75
CA THR A 191 -16.25 25.80 -5.59
C THR A 191 -15.52 24.63 -4.95
N ILE A 192 -16.12 23.44 -5.01
CA ILE A 192 -15.52 22.17 -4.64
C ILE A 192 -15.26 21.40 -5.93
N SER A 193 -13.99 21.07 -6.19
CA SER A 193 -13.60 20.36 -7.40
C SER A 193 -13.11 18.94 -7.11
N ALA A 194 -13.61 17.96 -7.86
CA ALA A 194 -13.14 16.58 -7.80
C ALA A 194 -13.55 15.80 -9.05
N HIS A 195 -13.02 14.59 -9.20
CA HIS A 195 -13.48 13.68 -10.24
C HIS A 195 -14.99 13.42 -10.08
N PRO A 196 -15.78 13.34 -11.18
CA PRO A 196 -17.24 13.17 -11.10
C PRO A 196 -17.70 12.02 -10.21
N GLN A 197 -16.97 10.90 -10.23
CA GLN A 197 -17.23 9.74 -9.37
C GLN A 197 -17.07 10.06 -7.87
N ALA A 198 -16.04 10.84 -7.51
CA ALA A 198 -15.84 11.25 -6.12
C ALA A 198 -16.97 12.20 -5.66
N LEU A 199 -17.38 13.14 -6.53
CA LEU A 199 -18.51 14.02 -6.24
C LEU A 199 -19.82 13.25 -6.05
N ALA A 200 -20.09 12.25 -6.90
CA ALA A 200 -21.27 11.39 -6.79
C ALA A 200 -21.28 10.61 -5.46
N GLN A 201 -20.15 9.99 -5.08
CA GLN A 201 -20.02 9.25 -3.82
C GLN A 201 -20.16 10.16 -2.59
N CYS A 202 -19.78 11.44 -2.69
CA CYS A 202 -19.86 12.41 -1.60
C CYS A 202 -21.14 13.27 -1.60
N GLN A 203 -22.04 13.09 -2.57
CA GLN A 203 -23.17 13.99 -2.82
C GLN A 203 -24.03 14.23 -1.56
N GLY A 204 -24.39 13.17 -0.85
CA GLY A 204 -25.25 13.27 0.34
C GLY A 204 -24.58 14.06 1.48
N TRP A 205 -23.27 13.92 1.65
CA TRP A 205 -22.53 14.68 2.67
C TRP A 205 -22.35 16.14 2.25
N LEU A 206 -22.00 16.39 0.98
CA LEU A 206 -21.84 17.74 0.44
C LEU A 206 -23.15 18.53 0.49
N THR A 207 -24.27 17.93 0.14
CA THR A 207 -25.58 18.61 0.19
C THR A 207 -26.02 18.96 1.60
N ARG A 208 -25.62 18.19 2.62
CA ARG A 208 -25.94 18.51 4.03
C ARG A 208 -25.06 19.61 4.62
N ASN A 209 -23.79 19.68 4.24
CA ASN A 209 -22.82 20.57 4.89
C ASN A 209 -22.51 21.83 4.07
N TYR A 210 -22.53 21.74 2.74
CA TYR A 210 -22.20 22.83 1.81
C TYR A 210 -23.18 22.83 0.62
N PRO A 211 -24.49 23.06 0.87
CA PRO A 211 -25.50 23.05 -0.18
C PRO A 211 -25.30 24.15 -1.23
N ASP A 212 -24.77 25.30 -0.82
CA ASP A 212 -24.67 26.51 -1.64
C ASP A 212 -23.32 26.67 -2.34
N VAL A 213 -22.43 25.68 -2.23
CA VAL A 213 -21.10 25.71 -2.85
C VAL A 213 -21.14 24.92 -4.16
N ASP A 214 -20.71 25.57 -5.25
CA ASP A 214 -20.69 24.96 -6.58
C ASP A 214 -19.77 23.74 -6.63
N ARG A 215 -20.12 22.75 -7.45
CA ARG A 215 -19.38 21.48 -7.59
C ARG A 215 -18.96 21.29 -9.03
N VAL A 216 -17.66 21.07 -9.24
CA VAL A 216 -17.05 20.99 -10.60
C VAL A 216 -16.19 19.75 -10.75
#